data_AF-A0A379ZFA3-F1
#
_entry.id   AF-A0A379ZFA3-F1
#
_cell.length_a   1.000
_cell.length_b   1.000
_cell.length_c   1.000
_cell.angle_alpha   90.00
_cell.angle_beta   90.00
_cell.angle_gamma   90.00
#
_symmetry.space_group_name_H-M   'P 1'
#
loop_
_entity.id
_entity.type
_entity.pdbx_description
1 polymer ?
#
loop_
_entity_poly.entity_id
_entity_poly.type
_entity_poly.pdbx_seq_one_letter_code
_entity_poly.pdbx_strand_id
1 'polypeptide(L)'
;MKIQHKILIFISLVLVTLSHLLLAWLNLPDSLQALLVGIIAAGIVMWLMMRSSKIELDMDEANSKALQDKNAPAHDISILTSKIAIGSAEVSHFIDLLNKSIESNGEHASAIAVAAGQLSQTTAQLGDNAADILAQAQEAERVSVQGRSQAQKSVAAIRSLSVDIDTAAEQVQTLKSRAEQIQKITEVIDTVAQQTNLLALNAAIEAARAGEQGRGFAVVADEVRSLAGKTADATQDIGKMLLEIRSETDKTSGLMERVVTQTADVVAAMGELDEHFTDISISVTQSAQALEDMEDSFKQYNNTTNDISRSVTQIRDSLANTGKQSLSVSEQAFTLSLTTEGIFRALSEWDTHTFDQQVLQLANAAAQACGAILLQGLVNKVFSESDLFNPQYQPITNTNPQKYSTAFDRYTDQHFPAIQEPILAKYSEIIYAGAVDKKGYFPTHNQRFSQALTGRIDIDIVHNRTKRLFNDPTGIRCGGHIEPVLLQTYKRDTGEVMHDLSVPIFVNKKHWGGFRVGFKAK
;
A
#
# COMPACT_ATOMS: atom_id res chain seq x y z
N MET A 1 3.61 33.83 74.76
CA MET A 1 4.27 33.32 76.00
C MET A 1 4.03 34.17 77.27
N LYS A 2 4.41 35.46 77.34
CA LYS A 2 4.43 36.23 78.61
C LYS A 2 3.07 36.42 79.32
N ILE A 3 1.94 36.37 78.61
CA ILE A 3 0.59 36.58 79.20
C ILE A 3 0.04 35.28 79.82
N GLN A 4 0.19 34.13 79.14
CA GLN A 4 -0.30 32.85 79.66
C GLN A 4 0.47 32.38 80.90
N HIS A 5 1.78 32.63 80.97
CA HIS A 5 2.56 32.35 82.19
C HIS A 5 2.10 33.20 83.39
N LYS A 6 1.74 34.47 83.18
CA LYS A 6 1.22 35.34 84.24
C LYS A 6 -0.15 34.87 84.75
N ILE A 7 -1.01 34.39 83.85
CA ILE A 7 -2.33 33.85 84.20
C ILE A 7 -2.20 32.53 84.98
N LEU A 8 -1.31 31.62 84.56
CA LEU A 8 -1.04 30.37 85.28
C LEU A 8 -0.51 30.63 86.70
N ILE A 9 0.44 31.55 86.85
CA ILE A 9 1.00 31.94 88.16
C ILE A 9 -0.09 32.56 89.05
N PHE A 10 -0.94 33.43 88.50
CA PHE A 10 -2.05 34.03 89.23
C PHE A 10 -3.07 32.99 89.72
N ILE A 11 -3.47 32.05 88.86
CA ILE A 11 -4.39 30.96 89.23
C ILE A 11 -3.78 30.07 90.32
N SER A 12 -2.48 29.80 90.26
CA SER A 12 -1.78 29.00 91.29
C SER A 12 -1.77 29.67 92.66
N LEU A 13 -1.51 30.99 92.68
CA LEU A 13 -1.55 31.80 93.90
C LEU A 13 -2.95 31.80 94.50
N VAL A 14 -3.98 32.01 93.68
CA VAL A 14 -5.38 32.00 94.10
C VAL A 14 -5.79 30.65 94.68
N LEU A 15 -5.41 29.54 94.05
CA LEU A 15 -5.72 28.19 94.54
C LEU A 15 -5.02 27.89 95.87
N VAL A 16 -3.74 28.24 96.02
CA VAL A 16 -3.00 28.04 97.28
C VAL A 16 -3.61 28.89 98.41
N THR A 17 -4.01 30.13 98.14
CA THR A 17 -4.66 30.98 99.15
C THR A 17 -6.05 30.49 99.55
N LEU A 18 -6.86 30.02 98.59
CA LEU A 18 -8.17 29.42 98.86
C LEU A 18 -8.04 28.13 99.66
N SER A 19 -7.03 27.30 99.35
CA SER A 19 -6.72 26.08 100.10
C SER A 19 -6.38 26.38 101.55
N HIS A 20 -5.55 27.41 101.78
CA HIS A 20 -5.18 27.85 103.13
C HIS A 20 -6.38 28.39 103.92
N LEU A 21 -7.26 29.17 103.27
CA LEU A 21 -8.48 29.70 103.90
C LEU A 21 -9.47 28.58 104.26
N LEU A 22 -9.63 27.58 103.39
CA LEU A 22 -10.50 26.43 103.63
C LEU A 22 -9.98 25.55 104.78
N LEU A 23 -8.67 25.33 104.85
CA LEU A 23 -8.05 24.55 105.92
C LEU A 23 -8.10 25.26 107.27
N ALA A 24 -7.98 26.60 107.28
CA ALA A 24 -8.16 27.42 108.48
C ALA A 24 -9.61 27.36 109.02
N TRP A 25 -10.61 27.23 108.14
CA TRP A 25 -12.02 27.07 108.54
C TRP A 25 -12.31 25.73 109.24
N LEU A 26 -11.50 24.70 108.99
CA LEU A 26 -11.65 23.35 109.55
C LEU A 26 -11.04 23.18 110.96
N ASN A 27 -10.50 24.24 111.59
CA ASN A 27 -9.90 24.23 112.94
C ASN A 27 -8.84 23.12 113.17
N LEU A 28 -8.05 22.79 112.15
CA LEU A 28 -6.94 21.83 112.27
C LEU A 28 -5.73 22.44 113.00
N PRO A 29 -4.87 21.64 113.66
CA PRO A 29 -3.64 22.14 114.28
C PRO A 29 -2.72 22.82 113.26
N ASP A 30 -2.08 23.93 113.65
CA ASP A 30 -1.26 24.77 112.74
C ASP A 30 -0.15 23.99 112.02
N SER A 31 0.45 22.99 112.68
CA SER A 31 1.48 22.13 112.08
C SER A 31 0.93 21.24 110.95
N LEU A 32 -0.33 20.82 111.04
CA LEU A 32 -1.00 20.02 110.01
C LEU A 32 -1.46 20.89 108.83
N GLN A 33 -1.89 22.12 109.09
CA GLN A 33 -2.27 23.08 108.04
C GLN A 33 -1.07 23.41 107.15
N ALA A 34 0.09 23.69 107.74
CA ALA A 34 1.31 24.00 106.99
C ALA A 34 1.76 22.84 106.08
N LEU A 35 1.66 21.60 106.56
CA LEU A 35 1.99 20.39 105.78
C LEU A 35 1.04 20.23 104.57
N LEU A 36 -0.27 20.36 104.80
CA LEU A 36 -1.28 20.19 103.76
C LEU A 36 -1.20 21.27 102.69
N VAL A 37 -0.97 22.53 103.07
CA VAL A 37 -0.74 23.63 102.12
C VAL A 37 0.53 23.38 101.30
N GLY A 38 1.60 22.87 101.92
CA GLY A 38 2.83 22.48 101.22
C GLY A 38 2.61 21.39 100.17
N ILE A 39 1.84 20.35 100.49
CA ILE A 39 1.50 19.26 99.55
C ILE A 39 0.65 19.76 98.39
N ILE A 40 -0.36 20.59 98.66
CA ILE A 40 -1.23 21.16 97.63
C ILE A 40 -0.43 22.09 96.70
N ALA A 41 0.44 22.93 97.26
CA ALA A 41 1.31 23.81 96.47
C ALA A 41 2.26 23.00 95.57
N ALA A 42 2.88 21.93 96.09
CA ALA A 42 3.72 21.05 95.29
C ALA A 42 2.95 20.34 94.16
N GLY A 43 1.73 19.87 94.45
CA GLY A 43 0.86 19.25 93.44
C GLY A 43 0.44 20.21 92.33
N ILE A 44 0.13 21.46 92.67
CA ILE A 44 -0.21 22.50 91.69
C ILE A 44 1.00 22.84 90.82
N VAL A 45 2.19 23.00 91.39
CA VAL A 45 3.42 23.26 90.63
C VAL A 45 3.74 22.12 89.67
N MET A 46 3.62 20.86 90.12
CA MET A 46 3.85 19.68 89.29
C MET A 46 2.83 19.58 88.14
N TRP A 47 1.56 19.89 88.40
CA TRP A 47 0.51 19.93 87.36
C TRP A 47 0.76 21.04 86.33
N LEU A 48 1.24 22.21 86.76
CA LEU A 48 1.58 23.32 85.86
C LEU A 48 2.77 22.97 84.96
N MET A 49 3.80 22.31 85.48
CA MET A 49 4.95 21.85 84.67
C MET A 49 4.56 20.79 83.64
N MET A 50 3.73 19.81 84.03
CA MET A 50 3.24 18.81 83.07
C MET A 50 2.37 19.45 81.99
N ARG A 51 1.50 20.40 82.36
CA ARG A 51 0.62 21.08 81.40
C ARG A 51 1.36 22.03 80.48
N SER A 52 2.41 22.72 80.94
CA SER A 52 3.24 23.55 80.07
C SER A 52 3.99 22.71 79.04
N SER A 53 4.55 21.56 79.44
CA SER A 53 5.24 20.65 78.50
C SER A 53 4.30 20.07 77.44
N LYS A 54 3.04 19.75 77.83
CA LYS A 54 2.04 19.22 76.90
C LYS A 54 1.55 20.28 75.92
N ILE A 55 1.42 21.54 76.35
CA ILE A 55 1.07 22.66 75.45
C ILE A 55 2.19 22.92 74.44
N GLU A 56 3.46 22.78 74.84
CA GLU A 56 4.60 22.92 73.94
C GLU A 56 4.61 21.80 72.87
N LEU A 57 4.38 20.55 73.28
CA LEU A 57 4.26 19.40 72.38
C LEU A 57 3.07 19.51 71.41
N ASP A 58 1.88 19.89 71.91
CA ASP A 58 0.68 20.03 71.07
C ASP A 58 0.82 21.21 70.08
N MET A 59 1.56 22.28 70.44
CA MET A 59 1.85 23.39 69.54
C MET A 59 2.83 23.02 68.43
N ASP A 60 3.86 22.23 68.74
CA ASP A 60 4.82 21.74 67.73
C ASP A 60 4.15 20.75 66.76
N GLU A 61 3.25 19.89 67.25
CA GLU A 61 2.49 18.96 66.40
C GLU A 61 1.46 19.69 65.52
N ALA A 62 0.79 20.72 66.03
CA ALA A 62 -0.11 21.56 65.24
C ALA A 62 0.62 22.41 64.18
N ASN A 63 1.81 22.93 64.51
CA ASN A 63 2.66 23.65 63.55
C ASN A 63 3.17 22.72 62.44
N SER A 64 3.62 21.51 62.80
CA SER A 64 4.02 20.47 61.85
C SER A 64 2.90 20.12 60.87
N LYS A 65 1.67 19.94 61.38
CA LYS A 65 0.50 19.63 60.56
C LYS A 65 0.06 20.80 59.67
N ALA A 66 0.15 22.04 60.16
CA ALA A 66 -0.12 23.25 59.38
C ALA A 66 0.97 23.55 58.31
N LEU A 67 2.21 23.11 58.54
CA LEU A 67 3.30 23.15 57.56
C LEU A 67 3.13 22.09 56.46
N GLN A 68 2.65 20.88 56.80
CA GLN A 68 2.27 19.86 55.82
C GLN A 68 1.10 20.30 54.93
N ASP A 69 0.10 20.99 55.48
CA ASP A 69 -1.10 21.42 54.75
C ASP A 69 -0.82 22.57 53.75
N LYS A 70 0.21 23.40 54.00
CA LYS A 70 0.60 24.51 53.11
C LYS A 70 1.15 24.07 51.75
N ASN A 71 1.71 22.86 51.66
CA ASN A 71 2.36 22.37 50.45
C ASN A 71 1.47 21.45 49.59
N ALA A 72 0.29 21.06 50.09
CA ALA A 72 -0.64 20.21 49.37
C ALA A 72 -1.07 20.79 47.99
N PRO A 73 -1.37 22.10 47.86
CA PRO A 73 -1.66 22.68 46.54
C PRO A 73 -0.48 22.63 45.57
N ALA A 74 0.74 22.85 46.06
CA ALA A 74 1.95 22.81 45.23
C ALA A 74 2.24 21.38 44.73
N HIS A 75 2.00 20.36 45.58
CA HIS A 75 2.06 18.95 45.20
C HIS A 75 1.12 18.65 44.03
N ASP A 76 -0.16 19.00 44.17
CA ASP A 76 -1.18 18.73 43.16
C ASP A 76 -0.91 19.47 41.84
N ILE A 77 -0.46 20.73 41.91
CA ILE A 77 -0.09 21.51 40.72
C ILE A 77 1.11 20.85 40.03
N SER A 78 2.14 20.38 40.74
CA SER A 78 3.27 19.68 40.11
C SER A 78 2.82 18.41 39.38
N ILE A 79 1.98 17.57 40.01
CA ILE A 79 1.45 16.35 39.38
C ILE A 79 0.63 16.68 38.13
N LEU A 80 -0.27 17.65 38.20
CA LEU A 80 -1.09 18.06 37.05
C LEU A 80 -0.23 18.65 35.93
N THR A 81 0.78 19.44 36.27
CA THR A 81 1.72 20.03 35.31
C THR A 81 2.53 18.94 34.60
N SER A 82 2.99 17.92 35.34
CA SER A 82 3.65 16.74 34.77
C SER A 82 2.75 16.02 33.76
N LYS A 83 1.49 15.77 34.12
CA LYS A 83 0.51 15.15 33.20
C LYS A 83 0.28 15.97 31.93
N ILE A 84 0.18 17.30 32.06
CA ILE A 84 0.04 18.21 30.91
C ILE A 84 1.29 18.16 30.03
N ALA A 85 2.48 18.14 30.62
CA ALA A 85 3.74 18.09 29.88
C ALA A 85 3.91 16.77 29.12
N ILE A 86 3.53 15.65 29.75
CA ILE A 86 3.46 14.33 29.11
C ILE A 86 2.50 14.36 27.92
N GLY A 87 1.27 14.84 28.14
CA GLY A 87 0.25 14.93 27.08
C GLY A 87 0.70 15.82 25.91
N SER A 88 1.35 16.95 26.19
CA SER A 88 1.95 17.82 25.16
C SER A 88 3.00 17.08 24.33
N ALA A 89 3.93 16.37 24.97
CA ALA A 89 4.96 15.60 24.28
C ALA A 89 4.38 14.47 23.42
N GLU A 90 3.30 13.82 23.89
CA GLU A 90 2.57 12.81 23.12
C GLU A 90 1.87 13.39 21.90
N VAL A 91 1.23 14.56 22.05
CA VAL A 91 0.59 15.28 20.92
C VAL A 91 1.63 15.68 19.89
N SER A 92 2.77 16.27 20.28
CA SER A 92 3.84 16.63 19.34
C SER A 92 4.32 15.43 18.53
N HIS A 93 4.55 14.29 19.18
CA HIS A 93 4.96 13.07 18.48
C HIS A 93 3.86 12.53 17.54
N PHE A 94 2.60 12.56 17.98
CA PHE A 94 1.48 12.18 17.13
C PHE A 94 1.39 13.07 15.88
N ILE A 95 1.62 14.37 16.03
CA ILE A 95 1.66 15.33 14.91
C ILE A 95 2.78 15.02 13.92
N ASP A 96 3.97 14.63 14.38
CA ASP A 96 5.06 14.20 13.48
C ASP A 96 4.65 12.97 12.65
N LEU A 97 4.01 11.98 13.28
CA LEU A 97 3.49 10.79 12.60
C LEU A 97 2.36 11.15 11.62
N LEU A 98 1.47 12.08 12.00
CA LEU A 98 0.40 12.57 11.16
C LEU A 98 0.95 13.27 9.91
N ASN A 99 1.98 14.11 10.05
CA ASN A 99 2.61 14.80 8.92
C ASN A 99 3.23 13.81 7.92
N LYS A 100 3.92 12.76 8.40
CA LYS A 100 4.42 11.67 7.53
C LYS A 100 3.29 10.94 6.81
N SER A 101 2.18 10.69 7.50
CA SER A 101 0.99 10.06 6.91
C SER A 101 0.34 10.95 5.84
N ILE A 102 0.29 12.27 6.07
CA ILE A 102 -0.23 13.23 5.08
C ILE A 102 0.62 13.23 3.81
N GLU A 103 1.94 13.24 3.94
CA GLU A 103 2.87 13.18 2.81
C GLU A 103 2.67 11.90 1.99
N SER A 104 2.71 10.74 2.66
CA SER A 104 2.50 9.43 2.03
C SER A 104 1.13 9.33 1.33
N ASN A 105 0.05 9.79 1.98
CA ASN A 105 -1.27 9.81 1.37
C ASN A 105 -1.36 10.78 0.17
N GLY A 106 -0.59 11.88 0.20
CA GLY A 106 -0.47 12.80 -0.93
C GLY A 106 0.19 12.16 -2.15
N GLU A 107 1.25 11.38 -1.95
CA GLU A 107 1.89 10.59 -3.01
C GLU A 107 0.93 9.55 -3.60
N HIS A 108 0.21 8.82 -2.75
CA HIS A 108 -0.81 7.87 -3.20
C HIS A 108 -1.93 8.53 -4.01
N ALA A 109 -2.44 9.68 -3.56
CA ALA A 109 -3.44 10.44 -4.30
C ALA A 109 -2.93 10.88 -5.68
N SER A 110 -1.67 11.31 -5.77
CA SER A 110 -1.04 11.67 -7.05
C SER A 110 -0.91 10.46 -7.98
N ALA A 111 -0.50 9.30 -7.46
CA ALA A 111 -0.41 8.07 -8.25
C ALA A 111 -1.78 7.64 -8.80
N ILE A 112 -2.84 7.74 -7.99
CA ILE A 112 -4.21 7.44 -8.43
C ILE A 112 -4.65 8.42 -9.53
N ALA A 113 -4.33 9.72 -9.43
CA ALA A 113 -4.64 10.69 -10.48
C ALA A 113 -4.00 10.32 -11.83
N VAL A 114 -2.73 9.90 -11.82
CA VAL A 114 -2.02 9.46 -13.03
C VAL A 114 -2.69 8.22 -13.63
N ALA A 115 -3.00 7.23 -12.79
CA ALA A 115 -3.67 6.00 -13.21
C ALA A 115 -5.06 6.28 -13.80
N ALA A 116 -5.83 7.21 -13.20
CA ALA A 116 -7.13 7.64 -13.73
C ALA A 116 -6.99 8.30 -15.12
N GLY A 117 -5.97 9.15 -15.31
CA GLY A 117 -5.68 9.75 -16.62
C GLY A 117 -5.35 8.70 -17.69
N GLN A 118 -4.52 7.71 -17.35
CA GLN A 118 -4.19 6.58 -18.24
C GLN A 118 -5.42 5.73 -18.57
N LEU A 119 -6.30 5.50 -17.59
CA LEU A 119 -7.55 4.75 -17.78
C LEU A 119 -8.50 5.48 -18.75
N SER A 120 -8.62 6.80 -18.63
CA SER A 120 -9.41 7.62 -19.57
C SER A 120 -8.87 7.51 -21.00
N GLN A 121 -7.55 7.64 -21.18
CA GLN A 121 -6.91 7.49 -22.49
C GLN A 121 -7.14 6.09 -23.09
N THR A 122 -6.97 5.05 -22.26
CA THR A 122 -7.18 3.66 -22.70
C THR A 122 -8.63 3.42 -23.10
N THR A 123 -9.58 3.97 -22.35
CA THR A 123 -11.02 3.87 -22.66
C THR A 123 -11.34 4.56 -23.99
N ALA A 124 -10.75 5.72 -24.27
CA ALA A 124 -10.92 6.39 -25.56
C ALA A 124 -10.37 5.54 -26.72
N GLN A 125 -9.16 4.99 -26.59
CA GLN A 125 -8.56 4.11 -27.61
C GLN A 125 -9.39 2.85 -27.86
N LEU A 126 -9.98 2.27 -26.81
CA LEU A 126 -10.88 1.13 -26.95
C LEU A 126 -12.16 1.48 -27.69
N GLY A 127 -12.67 2.70 -27.51
CA GLY A 127 -13.79 3.23 -28.29
C GLY A 127 -13.46 3.32 -29.78
N ASP A 128 -12.30 3.87 -30.13
CA ASP A 128 -11.85 3.95 -31.54
C ASP A 128 -11.69 2.55 -32.14
N ASN A 129 -11.07 1.62 -31.41
CA ASN A 129 -10.92 0.24 -31.86
C ASN A 129 -12.27 -0.46 -32.06
N ALA A 130 -13.26 -0.21 -31.20
CA ALA A 130 -14.60 -0.77 -31.35
C ALA A 130 -15.30 -0.26 -32.62
N ALA A 131 -15.13 1.03 -32.95
CA ALA A 131 -15.64 1.61 -34.19
C ALA A 131 -14.98 0.97 -35.43
N ASP A 132 -13.66 0.74 -35.40
CA ASP A 132 -12.94 0.06 -36.49
C ASP A 132 -13.40 -1.38 -36.67
N ILE A 133 -13.63 -2.13 -35.58
CA ILE A 133 -14.14 -3.51 -35.64
C ILE A 133 -15.56 -3.51 -36.21
N LEU A 134 -16.41 -2.54 -35.84
CA LEU A 134 -17.76 -2.43 -36.39
C LEU A 134 -17.74 -2.22 -37.90
N ALA A 135 -16.86 -1.35 -38.40
CA ALA A 135 -16.69 -1.12 -39.83
C ALA A 135 -16.23 -2.39 -40.57
N GLN A 136 -15.30 -3.15 -39.98
CA GLN A 136 -14.85 -4.44 -40.54
C GLN A 136 -15.97 -5.49 -40.55
N ALA A 137 -16.77 -5.54 -39.49
CA ALA A 137 -17.90 -6.45 -39.40
C ALA A 137 -18.96 -6.13 -40.48
N GLN A 138 -19.29 -4.84 -40.68
CA GLN A 138 -20.20 -4.40 -41.74
C GLN A 138 -19.68 -4.76 -43.14
N GLU A 139 -18.38 -4.63 -43.38
CA GLU A 139 -17.77 -5.04 -44.65
C GLU A 139 -17.82 -6.57 -44.84
N ALA A 140 -17.59 -7.35 -43.79
CA ALA A 140 -17.73 -8.81 -43.83
C ALA A 140 -19.17 -9.24 -44.15
N GLU A 141 -20.18 -8.55 -43.61
CA GLU A 141 -21.59 -8.79 -43.96
C GLU A 141 -21.85 -8.48 -45.42
N ARG A 142 -21.38 -7.33 -45.90
CA ARG A 142 -21.52 -6.92 -47.31
C ARG A 142 -20.94 -7.97 -48.25
N VAL A 143 -19.73 -8.47 -47.95
CA VAL A 143 -19.06 -9.50 -48.74
C VAL A 143 -19.80 -10.84 -48.66
N SER A 144 -20.33 -11.21 -47.49
CA SER A 144 -21.08 -12.46 -47.29
C SER A 144 -22.39 -12.47 -48.08
N VAL A 145 -23.16 -11.37 -48.03
CA VAL A 145 -24.38 -11.20 -48.83
C VAL A 145 -24.09 -11.27 -50.33
N GLN A 146 -22.99 -10.65 -50.78
CA GLN A 146 -22.56 -10.74 -52.19
C GLN A 146 -22.16 -12.18 -52.57
N GLY A 147 -21.43 -12.87 -51.69
CA GLY A 147 -21.04 -14.27 -51.86
C GLY A 147 -22.24 -15.20 -52.03
N ARG A 148 -23.25 -15.06 -51.17
CA ARG A 148 -24.52 -15.81 -51.28
C ARG A 148 -25.24 -15.56 -52.59
N SER A 149 -25.39 -14.28 -52.97
CA SER A 149 -26.01 -13.93 -54.24
C SER A 149 -25.28 -14.57 -55.43
N GLN A 150 -23.94 -14.62 -55.38
CA GLN A 150 -23.15 -15.26 -56.43
C GLN A 150 -23.30 -16.79 -56.43
N ALA A 151 -23.33 -17.42 -55.26
CA ALA A 151 -23.58 -18.86 -55.12
C ALA A 151 -24.94 -19.26 -55.71
N GLN A 152 -25.99 -18.50 -55.39
CA GLN A 152 -27.34 -18.71 -55.92
C GLN A 152 -27.40 -18.57 -57.45
N LYS A 153 -26.69 -17.57 -58.02
CA LYS A 153 -26.56 -17.44 -59.48
C LYS A 153 -25.85 -18.64 -60.11
N SER A 154 -24.78 -19.14 -59.48
CA SER A 154 -24.07 -20.32 -59.94
C SER A 154 -24.95 -21.58 -59.91
N VAL A 155 -25.75 -21.78 -58.84
CA VAL A 155 -26.72 -22.88 -58.77
C VAL A 155 -27.74 -22.79 -59.90
N ALA A 156 -28.28 -21.60 -60.19
CA ALA A 156 -29.22 -21.41 -61.28
C ALA A 156 -28.60 -21.73 -62.65
N ALA A 157 -27.36 -21.28 -62.89
CA ALA A 157 -26.63 -21.58 -64.13
C ALA A 157 -26.35 -23.08 -64.29
N ILE A 158 -25.95 -23.78 -63.22
CA ILE A 158 -25.69 -25.22 -63.27
C ILE A 158 -26.97 -26.02 -63.48
N ARG A 159 -28.10 -25.62 -62.88
CA ARG A 159 -29.40 -26.24 -63.16
C ARG A 159 -29.81 -26.10 -64.62
N SER A 160 -29.58 -24.93 -65.22
CA SER A 160 -29.80 -24.73 -66.66
C SER A 160 -28.90 -25.66 -67.49
N LEU A 161 -27.63 -25.79 -67.12
CA LEU A 161 -26.69 -26.69 -67.79
C LEU A 161 -27.13 -28.16 -67.71
N SER A 162 -27.65 -28.62 -66.56
CA SER A 162 -28.19 -29.98 -66.44
C SER A 162 -29.36 -30.22 -67.41
N VAL A 163 -30.27 -29.24 -67.56
CA VAL A 163 -31.39 -29.33 -68.52
C VAL A 163 -30.88 -29.41 -69.96
N ASP A 164 -29.87 -28.62 -70.30
CA ASP A 164 -29.26 -28.64 -71.64
C ASP A 164 -28.59 -29.99 -71.93
N ILE A 165 -27.92 -30.59 -70.93
CA ILE A 165 -27.28 -31.91 -71.05
C ILE A 165 -28.32 -33.03 -71.18
N ASP A 166 -29.41 -33.00 -70.41
CA ASP A 166 -30.50 -33.97 -70.55
C ASP A 166 -31.13 -33.91 -71.96
N THR A 167 -31.33 -32.69 -72.47
CA THR A 167 -31.82 -32.48 -73.84
C THR A 167 -30.86 -33.05 -74.88
N ALA A 168 -29.55 -32.83 -74.70
CA ALA A 168 -28.53 -33.38 -75.59
C ALA A 168 -28.47 -34.92 -75.51
N ALA A 169 -28.66 -35.51 -74.33
CA ALA A 169 -28.72 -36.96 -74.14
C ALA A 169 -29.91 -37.58 -74.88
N GLU A 170 -31.08 -36.94 -74.87
CA GLU A 170 -32.24 -37.39 -75.64
C GLU A 170 -32.00 -37.36 -77.15
N GLN A 171 -31.30 -36.33 -77.65
CA GLN A 171 -30.91 -36.24 -79.07
C GLN A 171 -29.92 -37.33 -79.47
N VAL A 172 -28.93 -37.62 -78.63
CA VAL A 172 -27.97 -38.72 -78.85
C VAL A 172 -28.68 -40.08 -78.85
N GLN A 173 -29.63 -40.29 -77.93
CA GLN A 173 -30.43 -41.51 -77.89
C GLN A 173 -31.29 -41.67 -79.14
N THR A 174 -31.84 -40.56 -79.65
CA THR A 174 -32.57 -40.54 -80.92
C THR A 174 -31.67 -40.89 -82.10
N LEU A 175 -30.44 -40.36 -82.14
CA LEU A 175 -29.45 -40.68 -83.18
C LEU A 175 -29.08 -42.16 -83.16
N LYS A 176 -28.85 -42.73 -81.96
CA LYS A 176 -28.60 -44.16 -81.78
C LYS A 176 -29.74 -45.03 -82.33
N SER A 177 -30.98 -44.69 -81.99
CA SER A 177 -32.17 -45.40 -82.50
C SER A 177 -32.29 -45.32 -84.04
N ARG A 178 -32.02 -44.15 -84.62
CA ARG A 178 -31.99 -43.98 -86.09
C ARG A 178 -30.88 -44.81 -86.74
N ALA A 179 -29.68 -44.85 -86.15
CA ALA A 179 -28.59 -45.67 -86.65
C ALA A 179 -28.94 -47.17 -86.62
N GLU A 180 -29.59 -47.66 -85.56
CA GLU A 180 -30.08 -49.03 -85.45
C GLU A 180 -31.17 -49.36 -86.50
N GLN A 181 -32.06 -48.41 -86.80
CA GLN A 181 -33.06 -48.57 -87.85
C GLN A 181 -32.42 -48.65 -89.24
N ILE A 182 -31.44 -47.79 -89.54
CA ILE A 182 -30.71 -47.81 -90.81
C ILE A 182 -29.94 -49.13 -90.94
N GLN A 183 -29.33 -49.62 -89.85
CA GLN A 183 -28.59 -50.88 -89.83
C GLN A 183 -29.48 -52.06 -90.26
N LYS A 184 -30.72 -52.13 -89.74
CA LYS A 184 -31.71 -53.15 -90.16
C LYS A 184 -32.06 -53.03 -91.64
N ILE A 185 -32.22 -51.81 -92.16
CA ILE A 185 -32.51 -51.58 -93.58
C ILE A 185 -31.33 -52.05 -94.43
N THR A 186 -30.09 -51.73 -94.04
CA THR A 186 -28.90 -52.14 -94.78
C THR A 186 -28.69 -53.66 -94.78
N GLU A 187 -29.05 -54.36 -93.70
CA GLU A 187 -29.05 -55.83 -93.65
C GLU A 187 -30.05 -56.45 -94.63
N VAL A 188 -31.24 -55.84 -94.77
CA VAL A 188 -32.23 -56.26 -95.78
C VAL A 188 -31.70 -56.01 -97.19
N ILE A 189 -31.09 -54.86 -97.45
CA ILE A 189 -30.53 -54.54 -98.78
C ILE A 189 -29.38 -55.49 -99.12
N ASP A 190 -28.49 -55.78 -98.17
CA ASP A 190 -27.40 -56.76 -98.37
C ASP A 190 -27.98 -58.15 -98.70
N THR A 191 -29.02 -58.59 -97.99
CA THR A 191 -29.73 -59.84 -98.28
C THR A 191 -30.32 -59.83 -99.70
N VAL A 192 -30.95 -58.73 -100.12
CA VAL A 192 -31.49 -58.58 -101.48
C VAL A 192 -30.39 -58.56 -102.53
N ALA A 193 -29.26 -57.89 -102.27
CA ALA A 193 -28.11 -57.85 -103.15
C ALA A 193 -27.51 -59.26 -103.33
N GLN A 194 -27.35 -60.02 -102.25
CA GLN A 194 -26.90 -61.41 -102.30
C GLN A 194 -27.86 -62.32 -103.08
N GLN A 195 -29.17 -62.18 -102.87
CA GLN A 195 -30.19 -62.91 -103.64
C GLN A 195 -30.16 -62.53 -105.12
N THR A 196 -30.01 -61.25 -105.44
CA THR A 196 -29.92 -60.74 -106.82
C THR A 196 -28.65 -61.24 -107.50
N ASN A 197 -27.53 -61.27 -106.80
CA ASN A 197 -26.27 -61.84 -107.27
C ASN A 197 -26.40 -63.34 -107.60
N LEU A 198 -27.10 -64.10 -106.75
CA LEU A 198 -27.42 -65.53 -106.99
C LEU A 198 -28.37 -65.73 -108.19
N LEU A 199 -29.41 -64.90 -108.31
CA LEU A 199 -30.34 -64.92 -109.44
C LEU A 199 -29.62 -64.59 -110.76
N ALA A 200 -28.79 -63.56 -110.76
CA ALA A 200 -27.99 -63.15 -111.90
C ALA A 200 -26.96 -64.22 -112.29
N LEU A 201 -26.34 -64.88 -111.32
CA LEU A 201 -25.46 -66.03 -111.56
C LEU A 201 -26.22 -67.18 -112.24
N ASN A 202 -27.40 -67.55 -111.74
CA ASN A 202 -28.23 -68.58 -112.36
C ASN A 202 -28.66 -68.21 -113.78
N ALA A 203 -29.01 -66.93 -114.01
CA ALA A 203 -29.37 -66.43 -115.33
C ALA A 203 -28.17 -66.44 -116.30
N ALA A 204 -26.96 -66.07 -115.84
CA ALA A 204 -25.74 -66.14 -116.63
C ALA A 204 -25.38 -67.57 -117.03
N ILE A 205 -25.56 -68.54 -116.11
CA ILE A 205 -25.38 -69.98 -116.38
C ILE A 205 -26.36 -70.46 -117.45
N GLU A 206 -27.64 -70.12 -117.35
CA GLU A 206 -28.65 -70.56 -118.31
C GLU A 206 -28.51 -69.85 -119.67
N ALA A 207 -28.09 -68.59 -119.69
CA ALA A 207 -27.75 -67.85 -120.91
C ALA A 207 -26.54 -68.45 -121.64
N ALA A 208 -25.51 -68.89 -120.91
CA ALA A 208 -24.39 -69.63 -121.49
C ALA A 208 -24.83 -70.99 -122.06
N ARG A 209 -25.82 -71.64 -121.43
CA ARG A 209 -26.40 -72.92 -121.87
C ARG A 209 -27.18 -72.82 -123.18
N ALA A 210 -27.80 -71.67 -123.46
CA ALA A 210 -28.52 -71.38 -124.70
C ALA A 210 -27.61 -71.05 -125.91
N GLY A 211 -26.29 -71.02 -125.73
CA GLY A 211 -25.31 -70.79 -126.81
C GLY A 211 -25.42 -69.40 -127.44
N GLU A 212 -25.27 -69.30 -128.77
CA GLU A 212 -25.30 -68.01 -129.51
C GLU A 212 -26.62 -67.22 -129.33
N GLN A 213 -27.75 -67.90 -129.10
CA GLN A 213 -29.05 -67.25 -128.86
C GLN A 213 -29.16 -66.59 -127.48
N GLY A 214 -28.35 -67.01 -126.50
CA GLY A 214 -28.35 -66.49 -125.12
C GLY A 214 -27.35 -65.38 -124.86
N ARG A 215 -26.52 -65.03 -125.85
CA ARG A 215 -25.35 -64.16 -125.68
C ARG A 215 -25.68 -62.74 -125.19
N GLY A 216 -26.79 -62.17 -125.66
CA GLY A 216 -27.29 -60.87 -125.16
C GLY A 216 -27.78 -60.93 -123.71
N PHE A 217 -28.40 -62.04 -123.30
CA PHE A 217 -28.85 -62.26 -121.92
C PHE A 217 -27.68 -62.49 -120.96
N ALA A 218 -26.61 -63.15 -121.40
CA ALA A 218 -25.42 -63.38 -120.59
C ALA A 218 -24.74 -62.06 -120.17
N VAL A 219 -24.61 -61.10 -121.10
CA VAL A 219 -24.04 -59.76 -120.81
C VAL A 219 -24.89 -59.00 -119.79
N VAL A 220 -26.22 -59.03 -119.93
CA VAL A 220 -27.13 -58.40 -118.96
C VAL A 220 -27.02 -59.08 -117.59
N ALA A 221 -26.95 -60.41 -117.55
CA ALA A 221 -26.83 -61.16 -116.30
C ALA A 221 -25.51 -60.87 -115.57
N ASP A 222 -24.37 -60.78 -116.28
CA ASP A 222 -23.09 -60.40 -115.69
C ASP A 222 -23.08 -58.95 -115.19
N GLU A 223 -23.73 -58.01 -115.89
CA GLU A 223 -23.86 -56.62 -115.43
C GLU A 223 -24.74 -56.53 -114.16
N VAL A 224 -25.86 -57.25 -114.11
CA VAL A 224 -26.72 -57.33 -112.91
C VAL A 224 -25.95 -57.95 -111.75
N ARG A 225 -25.15 -59.00 -112.00
CA ARG A 225 -24.31 -59.64 -110.99
C ARG A 225 -23.25 -58.67 -110.43
N SER A 226 -22.57 -57.94 -111.31
CA SER A 226 -21.60 -56.90 -110.94
C SER A 226 -22.24 -55.79 -110.10
N LEU A 227 -23.42 -55.32 -110.50
CA LEU A 227 -24.18 -54.31 -109.77
C LEU A 227 -24.64 -54.80 -108.39
N ALA A 228 -25.08 -56.05 -108.30
CA ALA A 228 -25.44 -56.68 -107.03
C ALA A 228 -24.23 -56.83 -106.10
N GLY A 229 -23.06 -57.21 -106.62
CA GLY A 229 -21.80 -57.24 -105.86
C GLY A 229 -21.40 -55.87 -105.32
N LYS A 230 -21.39 -54.83 -106.18
CA LYS A 230 -21.13 -53.44 -105.74
C LYS A 230 -22.13 -52.95 -104.70
N THR A 231 -23.38 -53.38 -104.80
CA THR A 231 -24.44 -53.05 -103.83
C THR A 231 -24.13 -53.69 -102.47
N ALA A 232 -23.75 -54.98 -102.45
CA ALA A 232 -23.37 -55.71 -101.24
C ALA A 232 -22.16 -55.06 -100.53
N ASP A 233 -21.10 -54.74 -101.29
CA ASP A 233 -19.91 -54.05 -100.78
C ASP A 233 -20.28 -52.69 -100.15
N ALA A 234 -21.09 -51.89 -100.85
CA ALA A 234 -21.55 -50.59 -100.34
C ALA A 234 -22.39 -50.73 -99.06
N THR A 235 -23.29 -51.72 -98.98
CA THR A 235 -24.05 -51.98 -97.74
C THR A 235 -23.16 -52.42 -96.58
N GLN A 236 -22.12 -53.20 -96.84
CA GLN A 236 -21.17 -53.61 -95.81
C GLN A 236 -20.40 -52.41 -95.23
N ASP A 237 -19.97 -51.48 -96.09
CA ASP A 237 -19.29 -50.27 -95.65
C ASP A 237 -20.22 -49.31 -94.90
N ILE A 238 -21.50 -49.20 -95.30
CA ILE A 238 -22.51 -48.48 -94.51
C ILE A 238 -22.68 -49.14 -93.13
N GLY A 239 -22.72 -50.47 -93.06
CA GLY A 239 -22.81 -51.20 -91.79
C GLY A 239 -21.64 -50.89 -90.85
N LYS A 240 -20.40 -50.81 -91.36
CA LYS A 240 -19.23 -50.40 -90.56
C LYS A 240 -19.40 -48.98 -90.02
N MET A 241 -19.80 -48.01 -90.85
CA MET A 241 -20.02 -46.63 -90.42
C MET A 241 -21.11 -46.53 -89.33
N LEU A 242 -22.17 -47.33 -89.42
CA LEU A 242 -23.23 -47.36 -88.41
C LEU A 242 -22.76 -47.96 -87.08
N LEU A 243 -21.87 -48.96 -87.10
CA LEU A 243 -21.23 -49.48 -85.89
C LEU A 243 -20.34 -48.43 -85.22
N GLU A 244 -19.60 -47.65 -86.00
CA GLU A 244 -18.78 -46.53 -85.50
C GLU A 244 -19.66 -45.44 -84.87
N ILE A 245 -20.72 -45.01 -85.57
CA ILE A 245 -21.70 -44.04 -85.05
C ILE A 245 -22.30 -44.53 -83.73
N ARG A 246 -22.70 -45.81 -83.66
CA ARG A 246 -23.21 -46.41 -82.43
C ARG A 246 -22.18 -46.34 -81.30
N SER A 247 -20.94 -46.74 -81.57
CA SER A 247 -19.86 -46.68 -80.57
C SER A 247 -19.62 -45.26 -80.05
N GLU A 248 -19.63 -44.26 -80.93
CA GLU A 248 -19.49 -42.85 -80.56
C GLU A 248 -20.68 -42.31 -79.76
N THR A 249 -21.91 -42.67 -80.14
CA THR A 249 -23.12 -42.30 -79.39
C THR A 249 -23.13 -42.92 -77.98
N ASP A 250 -22.73 -44.19 -77.83
CA ASP A 250 -22.61 -44.85 -76.53
C ASP A 250 -21.57 -44.16 -75.62
N LYS A 251 -20.40 -43.81 -76.17
CA LYS A 251 -19.37 -43.04 -75.45
C LYS A 251 -19.87 -41.65 -75.03
N THR A 252 -20.60 -40.98 -75.92
CA THR A 252 -21.15 -39.63 -75.69
C THR A 252 -22.24 -39.66 -74.61
N SER A 253 -23.12 -40.66 -74.64
CA SER A 253 -24.13 -40.87 -73.60
C SER A 253 -23.49 -41.10 -72.22
N GLY A 254 -22.47 -41.95 -72.13
CA GLY A 254 -21.74 -42.16 -70.88
C GLY A 254 -20.96 -40.92 -70.40
N LEU A 255 -20.54 -40.03 -71.30
CA LEU A 255 -19.99 -38.71 -70.95
C LEU A 255 -21.06 -37.81 -70.34
N MET A 256 -22.25 -37.75 -70.95
CA MET A 256 -23.37 -36.93 -70.47
C MET A 256 -23.84 -37.37 -69.08
N GLU A 257 -23.96 -38.67 -68.83
CA GLU A 257 -24.35 -39.20 -67.51
C GLU A 257 -23.35 -38.81 -66.39
N ARG A 258 -22.04 -38.82 -66.70
CA ARG A 258 -21.02 -38.32 -65.79
C ARG A 258 -21.13 -36.81 -65.54
N VAL A 259 -21.42 -36.03 -66.58
CA VAL A 259 -21.61 -34.58 -66.43
C VAL A 259 -22.81 -34.27 -65.53
N VAL A 260 -23.93 -34.98 -65.68
CA VAL A 260 -25.11 -34.83 -64.79
C VAL A 260 -24.77 -35.15 -63.34
N THR A 261 -24.00 -36.22 -63.10
CA THR A 261 -23.55 -36.56 -61.74
C THR A 261 -22.68 -35.45 -61.16
N GLN A 262 -21.72 -34.97 -61.95
CA GLN A 262 -20.78 -33.94 -61.53
C GLN A 262 -21.46 -32.57 -61.29
N THR A 263 -22.48 -32.21 -62.08
CA THR A 263 -23.24 -30.98 -61.84
C THR A 263 -24.08 -31.07 -60.56
N ALA A 264 -24.59 -32.24 -60.19
CA ALA A 264 -25.27 -32.46 -58.92
C ALA A 264 -24.33 -32.23 -57.72
N ASP A 265 -23.09 -32.74 -57.78
CA ASP A 265 -22.09 -32.51 -56.74
C ASP A 265 -21.75 -31.02 -56.57
N VAL A 266 -21.64 -30.28 -57.67
CA VAL A 266 -21.38 -28.82 -57.59
C VAL A 266 -22.57 -28.08 -56.99
N VAL A 267 -23.81 -28.48 -57.28
CA VAL A 267 -25.00 -27.89 -56.63
C VAL A 267 -24.99 -28.15 -55.12
N ALA A 268 -24.63 -29.35 -54.68
CA ALA A 268 -24.51 -29.68 -53.27
C ALA A 268 -23.44 -28.80 -52.59
N ALA A 269 -22.24 -28.69 -53.17
CA ALA A 269 -21.16 -27.85 -52.66
C ALA A 269 -21.53 -26.37 -52.59
N MET A 270 -22.31 -25.86 -53.56
CA MET A 270 -22.83 -24.48 -53.52
C MET A 270 -23.90 -24.29 -52.44
N GLY A 271 -24.63 -25.34 -52.07
CA GLY A 271 -25.54 -25.34 -50.92
C GLY A 271 -24.79 -25.18 -49.61
N GLU A 272 -23.73 -25.95 -49.39
CA GLU A 272 -22.84 -25.81 -48.22
C GLU A 272 -22.20 -24.41 -48.16
N LEU A 273 -21.82 -23.85 -49.32
CA LEU A 273 -21.28 -22.49 -49.40
C LEU A 273 -22.29 -21.42 -48.95
N ASP A 274 -23.59 -21.55 -49.30
CA ASP A 274 -24.63 -20.61 -48.84
C ASP A 274 -24.86 -20.71 -47.32
N GLU A 275 -24.75 -21.91 -46.75
CA GLU A 275 -24.83 -22.13 -45.31
C GLU A 275 -23.65 -21.44 -44.60
N HIS A 276 -22.42 -21.62 -45.08
CA HIS A 276 -21.25 -20.92 -44.51
C HIS A 276 -21.37 -19.40 -44.54
N PHE A 277 -21.88 -18.82 -45.62
CA PHE A 277 -22.12 -17.38 -45.63
C PHE A 277 -23.23 -16.95 -44.66
N THR A 278 -24.23 -17.80 -44.44
CA THR A 278 -25.28 -17.55 -43.44
C THR A 278 -24.69 -17.55 -42.03
N ASP A 279 -23.79 -18.49 -41.73
CA ASP A 279 -23.06 -18.52 -40.45
C ASP A 279 -22.18 -17.28 -40.24
N ILE A 280 -21.53 -16.79 -41.30
CA ILE A 280 -20.77 -15.53 -41.23
C ILE A 280 -21.70 -14.36 -40.90
N SER A 281 -22.86 -14.23 -41.55
CA SER A 281 -23.83 -13.17 -41.25
C SER A 281 -24.35 -13.20 -39.82
N ILE A 282 -24.61 -14.40 -39.29
CA ILE A 282 -24.99 -14.58 -37.87
C ILE A 282 -23.86 -14.10 -36.95
N SER A 283 -22.62 -14.51 -37.24
CA SER A 283 -21.43 -14.14 -36.46
C SER A 283 -21.17 -12.63 -36.49
N VAL A 284 -21.38 -11.98 -37.64
CA VAL A 284 -21.29 -10.52 -37.76
C VAL A 284 -22.36 -9.82 -36.91
N THR A 285 -23.60 -10.31 -36.95
CA THR A 285 -24.69 -9.74 -36.15
C THR A 285 -24.39 -9.84 -34.65
N GLN A 286 -23.89 -10.99 -34.20
CA GLN A 286 -23.46 -11.18 -32.81
C GLN A 286 -22.30 -10.25 -32.44
N SER A 287 -21.34 -10.06 -33.35
CA SER A 287 -20.22 -9.14 -33.15
C SER A 287 -20.67 -7.69 -33.02
N ALA A 288 -21.64 -7.27 -33.84
CA ALA A 288 -22.22 -5.93 -33.76
C ALA A 288 -22.93 -5.68 -32.41
N GLN A 289 -23.68 -6.67 -31.91
CA GLN A 289 -24.33 -6.56 -30.60
C GLN A 289 -23.30 -6.45 -29.46
N ALA A 290 -22.24 -7.27 -29.50
CA ALA A 290 -21.18 -7.21 -28.49
C ALA A 290 -20.44 -5.86 -28.48
N LEU A 291 -20.32 -5.19 -29.64
CA LEU A 291 -19.73 -3.86 -29.74
C LEU A 291 -20.63 -2.76 -29.16
N GLU A 292 -21.95 -2.89 -29.30
CA GLU A 292 -22.91 -1.99 -28.67
C GLU A 292 -22.82 -2.08 -27.14
N ASP A 293 -22.77 -3.30 -26.58
CA ASP A 293 -22.59 -3.54 -25.14
C ASP A 293 -21.25 -2.98 -24.62
N MET A 294 -20.19 -3.05 -25.44
CA MET A 294 -18.89 -2.43 -25.15
C MET A 294 -18.97 -0.91 -25.10
N GLU A 295 -19.70 -0.28 -26.01
CA GLU A 295 -19.86 1.18 -26.03
C GLU A 295 -20.49 1.69 -24.72
N ASP A 296 -21.52 1.00 -24.23
CA ASP A 296 -22.16 1.33 -22.96
C ASP A 296 -21.21 1.12 -21.77
N SER A 297 -20.39 0.07 -21.81
CA SER A 297 -19.34 -0.16 -20.82
C SER A 297 -18.29 0.96 -20.81
N PHE A 298 -17.89 1.48 -21.99
CA PHE A 298 -16.95 2.59 -22.09
C PHE A 298 -17.54 3.90 -21.54
N LYS A 299 -18.83 4.18 -21.75
CA LYS A 299 -19.51 5.31 -21.11
C LYS A 299 -19.45 5.19 -19.59
N GLN A 300 -19.71 3.99 -19.06
CA GLN A 300 -19.62 3.74 -17.62
C GLN A 300 -18.20 3.95 -17.09
N TYR A 301 -17.18 3.43 -17.78
CA TYR A 301 -15.77 3.62 -17.39
C TYR A 301 -15.35 5.09 -17.39
N ASN A 302 -15.78 5.88 -18.37
CA ASN A 302 -15.52 7.32 -18.38
C ASN A 302 -16.17 8.02 -17.19
N ASN A 303 -17.42 7.69 -16.86
CA ASN A 303 -18.10 8.24 -15.69
C ASN A 303 -17.37 7.88 -14.39
N THR A 304 -17.01 6.61 -14.21
CA THR A 304 -16.24 6.15 -13.04
C THR A 304 -14.87 6.83 -12.95
N THR A 305 -14.19 7.03 -14.07
CA THR A 305 -12.88 7.73 -14.10
C THR A 305 -13.01 9.20 -13.70
N ASN A 306 -14.09 9.87 -14.12
CA ASN A 306 -14.40 11.23 -13.68
C ASN A 306 -14.70 11.30 -12.17
N ASP A 307 -15.43 10.32 -11.64
CA ASP A 307 -15.72 10.22 -10.20
C ASP A 307 -14.45 9.99 -9.38
N ILE A 308 -13.57 9.09 -9.83
CA ILE A 308 -12.24 8.86 -9.22
C ILE A 308 -11.44 10.17 -9.20
N SER A 309 -11.39 10.88 -10.33
CA SER A 309 -10.66 12.15 -10.44
C SER A 309 -11.19 13.21 -9.46
N ARG A 310 -12.51 13.28 -9.28
CA ARG A 310 -13.15 14.16 -8.29
C ARG A 310 -12.78 13.75 -6.86
N SER A 311 -12.86 12.46 -6.53
CA SER A 311 -12.51 11.94 -5.21
C SER A 311 -11.04 12.18 -4.87
N VAL A 312 -10.12 12.02 -5.83
CA VAL A 312 -8.70 12.32 -5.64
C VAL A 312 -8.47 13.80 -5.34
N THR A 313 -9.19 14.69 -6.02
CA THR A 313 -9.13 16.13 -5.74
C THR A 313 -9.62 16.43 -4.32
N GLN A 314 -10.75 15.85 -3.90
CA GLN A 314 -11.27 15.98 -2.54
C GLN A 314 -10.30 15.46 -1.48
N ILE A 315 -9.61 14.34 -1.74
CA ILE A 315 -8.57 13.80 -0.85
C ILE A 315 -7.42 14.80 -0.72
N ARG A 316 -6.93 15.37 -1.82
CA ARG A 316 -5.86 16.38 -1.78
C ARG A 316 -6.25 17.62 -0.98
N ASP A 317 -7.46 18.11 -1.15
CA ASP A 317 -7.98 19.26 -0.39
C ASP A 317 -8.11 18.92 1.10
N SER A 318 -8.60 17.73 1.42
CA SER A 318 -8.70 17.23 2.79
C SER A 318 -7.31 17.14 3.45
N LEU A 319 -6.34 16.53 2.77
CA LEU A 319 -4.95 16.41 3.24
C LEU A 319 -4.31 17.78 3.46
N ALA A 320 -4.54 18.75 2.57
CA ALA A 320 -4.05 20.12 2.73
C ALA A 320 -4.64 20.80 3.97
N ASN A 321 -5.94 20.58 4.23
CA ASN A 321 -6.60 21.11 5.42
C ASN A 321 -6.11 20.42 6.71
N THR A 322 -5.94 19.09 6.69
CA THR A 322 -5.36 18.35 7.81
C THR A 322 -3.94 18.81 8.10
N GLY A 323 -3.13 19.09 7.08
CA GLY A 323 -1.78 19.66 7.25
C GLY A 323 -1.80 21.02 7.95
N LYS A 324 -2.73 21.92 7.57
CA LYS A 324 -2.91 23.21 8.26
C LYS A 324 -3.31 23.04 9.73
N GLN A 325 -4.26 22.14 10.00
CA GLN A 325 -4.70 21.84 11.37
C GLN A 325 -3.58 21.23 12.21
N SER A 326 -2.80 20.32 11.61
CA SER A 326 -1.64 19.68 12.21
C SER A 326 -0.60 20.71 12.70
N LEU A 327 -0.29 21.71 11.87
CA LEU A 327 0.60 22.82 12.25
C LEU A 327 0.07 23.62 13.45
N SER A 328 -1.23 23.94 13.47
CA SER A 328 -1.84 24.68 14.59
C SER A 328 -1.82 23.88 15.89
N VAL A 329 -2.11 22.57 15.83
CA VAL A 329 -2.02 21.68 17.00
C VAL A 329 -0.57 21.54 17.49
N SER A 330 0.40 21.49 16.57
CA SER A 330 1.83 21.49 16.91
C SER A 330 2.22 22.74 17.72
N GLU A 331 1.77 23.91 17.29
CA GLU A 331 2.04 25.19 17.95
C GLU A 331 1.41 25.24 19.36
N GLN A 332 0.17 24.75 19.49
CA GLN A 332 -0.51 24.66 20.78
C GLN A 332 0.21 23.69 21.73
N ALA A 333 0.60 22.52 21.25
CA ALA A 333 1.36 21.54 22.04
C ALA A 333 2.70 22.13 22.50
N PHE A 334 3.42 22.81 21.61
CA PHE A 334 4.67 23.48 21.96
C PHE A 334 4.47 24.58 23.01
N THR A 335 3.45 25.41 22.86
CA THR A 335 3.09 26.45 23.85
C THR A 335 2.74 25.84 25.21
N LEU A 336 2.04 24.70 25.21
CA LEU A 336 1.70 23.97 26.42
C LEU A 336 2.96 23.43 27.12
N SER A 337 3.93 22.90 26.36
CA SER A 337 5.23 22.47 26.90
C SER A 337 6.02 23.63 27.52
N LEU A 338 6.04 24.80 26.87
CA LEU A 338 6.70 25.98 27.45
C LEU A 338 5.99 26.47 28.71
N THR A 339 4.66 26.35 28.76
CA THR A 339 3.86 26.74 29.92
C THR A 339 4.14 25.82 31.10
N THR A 340 4.23 24.51 30.88
CA THR A 340 4.55 23.55 31.95
C THR A 340 5.97 23.74 32.47
N GLU A 341 6.95 24.00 31.61
CA GLU A 341 8.30 24.40 32.02
C GLU A 341 8.28 25.63 32.93
N GLY A 342 7.47 26.64 32.59
CA GLY A 342 7.30 27.85 33.40
C GLY A 342 6.67 27.57 34.77
N ILE A 343 5.68 26.69 34.84
CA ILE A 343 5.04 26.29 36.11
C ILE A 343 6.03 25.51 36.97
N PHE A 344 6.79 24.56 36.41
CA PHE A 344 7.83 23.84 37.15
C PHE A 344 8.90 24.79 37.70
N ARG A 345 9.28 25.82 36.95
CA ARG A 345 10.18 26.86 37.45
C ARG A 345 9.59 27.61 38.64
N ALA A 346 8.32 28.01 38.58
CA ALA A 346 7.65 28.70 39.68
C ALA A 346 7.49 27.80 40.92
N LEU A 347 7.31 26.49 40.73
CA LEU A 347 7.21 25.50 41.81
C LEU A 347 8.56 25.11 42.43
N SER A 348 9.69 25.45 41.80
CA SER A 348 11.02 25.01 42.25
C SER A 348 11.37 25.46 43.67
N GLU A 349 10.81 26.59 44.12
CA GLU A 349 10.99 27.15 45.47
C GLU A 349 10.09 26.47 46.52
N TRP A 350 9.13 25.65 46.08
CA TRP A 350 8.15 24.99 46.95
C TRP A 350 8.54 23.54 47.17
N ASP A 351 8.32 23.05 48.38
CA ASP A 351 8.50 21.63 48.66
C ASP A 351 7.24 20.84 48.28
N THR A 352 7.13 20.52 46.99
CA THR A 352 5.99 19.81 46.41
C THR A 352 5.91 18.34 46.84
N HIS A 353 6.94 17.79 47.49
CA HIS A 353 7.02 16.35 47.82
C HIS A 353 6.87 15.40 46.61
N THR A 354 7.03 15.89 45.38
CA THR A 354 6.97 15.08 44.15
C THR A 354 8.35 14.54 43.76
N PHE A 355 8.37 13.54 42.87
CA PHE A 355 9.62 12.91 42.46
C PHE A 355 10.53 13.87 41.69
N ASP A 356 9.97 14.75 40.85
CA ASP A 356 10.70 15.82 40.15
C ASP A 356 11.39 16.78 41.14
N GLN A 357 10.76 17.10 42.28
CA GLN A 357 11.37 17.93 43.32
C GLN A 357 12.51 17.20 44.06
N GLN A 358 12.37 15.89 44.30
CA GLN A 358 13.47 15.07 44.81
C GLN A 358 14.64 15.05 43.83
N VAL A 359 14.35 14.90 42.53
CA VAL A 359 15.35 14.96 41.46
C VAL A 359 16.00 16.35 41.40
N LEU A 360 15.24 17.43 41.58
CA LEU A 360 15.77 18.80 41.64
C LEU A 360 16.78 18.97 42.78
N GLN A 361 16.49 18.45 43.97
CA GLN A 361 17.40 18.50 45.12
C GLN A 361 18.70 17.72 44.84
N LEU A 362 18.60 16.53 44.27
CA LEU A 362 19.76 15.72 43.87
C LEU A 362 20.60 16.43 42.80
N ALA A 363 19.94 17.00 41.79
CA ALA A 363 20.60 17.71 40.70
C ALA A 363 21.34 18.96 41.23
N ASN A 364 20.74 19.72 42.14
CA ASN A 364 21.38 20.89 42.75
C ASN A 364 22.62 20.50 43.57
N ALA A 365 22.52 19.47 44.41
CA ALA A 365 23.66 18.97 45.19
C ALA A 365 24.79 18.48 44.26
N ALA A 366 24.44 17.74 43.20
CA ALA A 366 25.39 17.24 42.22
C ALA A 366 26.03 18.37 41.40
N ALA A 367 25.27 19.39 41.02
CA ALA A 367 25.77 20.55 40.29
C ALA A 367 26.77 21.36 41.12
N GLN A 368 26.49 21.57 42.41
CA GLN A 368 27.41 22.21 43.34
C GLN A 368 28.70 21.38 43.51
N ALA A 369 28.58 20.06 43.67
CA ALA A 369 29.73 19.17 43.80
C ALA A 369 30.59 19.14 42.52
N CYS A 370 29.97 19.06 41.34
CA CYS A 370 30.66 19.16 40.05
C CYS A 370 31.37 20.51 39.90
N GLY A 371 30.70 21.61 40.26
CA GLY A 371 31.28 22.96 40.23
C GLY A 371 32.50 23.10 41.16
N ALA A 372 32.44 22.52 42.35
CA ALA A 372 33.56 22.49 43.30
C ALA A 372 34.75 21.66 42.78
N ILE A 373 34.48 20.49 42.18
CA ILE A 373 35.51 19.64 41.55
C ILE A 373 36.20 20.38 40.42
N LEU A 374 35.45 21.04 39.54
CA LEU A 374 36.00 21.83 38.44
C LEU A 374 36.83 23.01 38.96
N LEU A 375 36.37 23.69 40.03
CA LEU A 375 37.13 24.75 40.69
C LEU A 375 38.46 24.22 41.24
N GLN A 376 38.45 23.05 41.87
CA GLN A 376 39.67 22.41 42.36
C GLN A 376 40.64 22.07 41.20
N GLY A 377 40.12 21.66 40.05
CA GLY A 377 40.93 21.43 38.84
C GLY A 377 41.63 22.70 38.34
N LEU A 378 40.94 23.85 38.39
CA LEU A 378 41.53 25.17 38.10
C LEU A 378 42.60 25.56 39.11
N VAL A 379 42.32 25.41 40.41
CA VAL A 379 43.26 25.75 41.50
C VAL A 379 44.53 24.88 41.40
N ASN A 380 44.37 23.60 41.08
CA ASN A 380 45.47 22.65 40.91
C ASN A 380 46.16 22.76 39.54
N LYS A 381 45.73 23.68 38.67
CA LYS A 381 46.28 23.89 37.31
C LYS A 381 46.24 22.65 36.42
N VAL A 382 45.23 21.79 36.57
CA VAL A 382 45.02 20.62 35.70
C VAL A 382 44.61 21.06 34.28
N PHE A 383 43.86 22.15 34.20
CA PHE A 383 43.49 22.87 32.97
C PHE A 383 43.35 24.37 33.28
N SER A 384 43.42 25.21 32.25
CA SER A 384 43.26 26.67 32.41
C SER A 384 41.80 27.10 32.47
N GLU A 385 41.55 28.34 32.90
CA GLU A 385 40.21 28.93 32.84
C GLU A 385 39.68 29.02 31.40
N SER A 386 40.56 29.29 30.43
CA SER A 386 40.20 29.30 29.01
C SER A 386 39.78 27.92 28.53
N ASP A 387 40.47 26.87 28.95
CA ASP A 387 40.12 25.50 28.58
C ASP A 387 38.73 25.09 29.08
N LEU A 388 38.33 25.59 30.25
CA LEU A 388 37.07 25.24 30.89
C LEU A 388 35.88 26.02 30.33
N PHE A 389 36.03 27.33 30.09
CA PHE A 389 34.93 28.20 29.65
C PHE A 389 34.90 28.47 28.15
N ASN A 390 36.01 28.26 27.44
CA ASN A 390 36.12 28.32 25.98
C ASN A 390 36.74 27.03 25.41
N PRO A 391 36.11 25.87 25.65
CA PRO A 391 36.66 24.58 25.24
C PRO A 391 36.87 24.50 23.73
N GLN A 392 38.03 23.97 23.35
CA GLN A 392 38.31 23.54 21.98
C GLN A 392 37.88 22.07 21.84
N TYR A 393 36.81 21.82 21.08
CA TYR A 393 36.30 20.47 20.84
C TYR A 393 37.09 19.81 19.71
N GLN A 394 38.07 18.98 20.07
CA GLN A 394 38.89 18.25 19.10
C GLN A 394 38.15 16.99 18.64
N PRO A 395 37.78 16.84 17.37
CA PRO A 395 37.06 15.66 16.90
C PRO A 395 37.91 14.39 17.07
N ILE A 396 37.32 13.35 17.63
CA ILE A 396 37.95 12.03 17.75
C ILE A 396 37.73 11.30 16.42
N THR A 397 38.83 10.93 15.76
CA THR A 397 38.82 10.22 14.46
C THR A 397 38.08 8.90 14.55
N ASN A 398 37.42 8.49 13.46
CA ASN A 398 36.73 7.19 13.32
C ASN A 398 35.60 6.98 14.35
N THR A 399 34.81 8.03 14.64
CA THR A 399 33.64 7.94 15.53
C THR A 399 32.36 8.36 14.80
N ASN A 400 31.28 7.57 14.95
CA ASN A 400 29.95 7.89 14.42
C ASN A 400 28.87 7.42 15.42
N PRO A 401 28.10 8.31 16.09
CA PRO A 401 28.12 9.78 15.95
C PRO A 401 29.47 10.41 16.33
N GLN A 402 29.77 11.57 15.75
CA GLN A 402 31.03 12.30 15.99
C GLN A 402 31.23 12.58 17.49
N LYS A 403 32.37 12.14 18.02
CA LYS A 403 32.83 12.42 19.39
C LYS A 403 33.91 13.49 19.41
N TYR A 404 34.08 14.15 20.53
CA TYR A 404 35.05 15.22 20.72
C TYR A 404 35.84 15.02 22.01
N SER A 405 37.04 15.59 22.07
CA SER A 405 37.81 15.69 23.30
C SER A 405 38.09 17.15 23.67
N THR A 406 38.12 17.42 24.97
CA THR A 406 38.48 18.71 25.58
C THR A 406 39.56 18.52 26.66
N ALA A 407 40.20 19.62 27.07
CA ALA A 407 41.31 19.55 28.03
C ALA A 407 40.90 19.11 29.46
N PHE A 408 39.61 19.20 29.82
CA PHE A 408 39.10 18.78 31.13
C PHE A 408 38.52 17.35 31.14
N ASP A 409 38.50 16.65 30.00
CA ASP A 409 37.93 15.31 29.87
C ASP A 409 38.47 14.32 30.89
N ARG A 410 39.80 14.15 30.90
CA ARG A 410 40.45 13.17 31.79
C ARG A 410 40.13 13.45 33.26
N TYR A 411 40.07 14.72 33.63
CA TYR A 411 39.78 15.14 34.99
C TYR A 411 38.31 14.85 35.35
N THR A 412 37.38 15.20 34.47
CA THR A 412 35.96 14.86 34.67
C THR A 412 35.71 13.35 34.69
N ASP A 413 36.41 12.56 33.86
CA ASP A 413 36.30 11.09 33.83
C ASP A 413 36.74 10.45 35.15
N GLN A 414 37.71 11.05 35.85
CA GLN A 414 38.19 10.58 37.15
C GLN A 414 37.26 10.96 38.30
N HIS A 415 36.53 12.07 38.20
CA HIS A 415 35.86 12.68 39.34
C HIS A 415 34.34 12.69 39.27
N PHE A 416 33.75 12.90 38.09
CA PHE A 416 32.29 12.99 37.95
C PHE A 416 31.54 11.67 38.22
N PRO A 417 32.07 10.47 37.92
CA PRO A 417 31.36 9.22 38.22
C PRO A 417 31.01 9.05 39.71
N ALA A 418 31.86 9.56 40.62
CA ALA A 418 31.61 9.53 42.05
C ALA A 418 30.37 10.36 42.48
N ILE A 419 29.94 11.32 41.65
CA ILE A 419 28.72 12.11 41.85
C ILE A 419 27.56 11.48 41.07
N GLN A 420 27.80 11.08 39.83
CA GLN A 420 26.77 10.66 38.88
C GLN A 420 26.20 9.26 39.20
N GLU A 421 27.05 8.27 39.48
CA GLU A 421 26.63 6.87 39.67
C GLU A 421 25.76 6.64 40.91
N PRO A 422 26.03 7.25 42.08
CA PRO A 422 25.17 7.08 43.25
C PRO A 422 23.71 7.52 43.01
N ILE A 423 23.48 8.49 42.14
CA ILE A 423 22.13 8.96 41.80
C ILE A 423 21.33 7.85 41.10
N LEU A 424 21.94 7.17 40.12
CA LEU A 424 21.32 6.06 39.39
C LEU A 424 21.12 4.84 40.29
N ALA A 425 22.08 4.56 41.18
CA ALA A 425 21.98 3.44 42.11
C ALA A 425 20.85 3.62 43.13
N LYS A 426 20.54 4.88 43.50
CA LYS A 426 19.52 5.20 44.49
C LYS A 426 18.09 5.16 43.94
N TYR A 427 17.89 5.47 42.66
CA TYR A 427 16.55 5.56 42.06
C TYR A 427 16.49 4.87 40.69
N SER A 428 15.72 3.78 40.61
CA SER A 428 15.55 2.99 39.38
C SER A 428 14.87 3.74 38.23
N GLU A 429 14.10 4.78 38.57
CA GLU A 429 13.39 5.67 37.66
C GLU A 429 14.32 6.63 36.91
N ILE A 430 15.50 6.91 37.47
CA ILE A 430 16.49 7.77 36.85
C ILE A 430 17.23 6.97 35.79
N ILE A 431 17.09 7.43 34.54
CA ILE A 431 17.73 6.84 33.38
C ILE A 431 19.15 7.37 33.24
N TYR A 432 19.40 8.64 33.50
CA TYR A 432 20.76 9.16 33.47
C TYR A 432 20.90 10.39 34.36
N ALA A 433 22.13 10.66 34.80
CA ALA A 433 22.49 11.83 35.56
C ALA A 433 23.91 12.23 35.16
N GLY A 434 24.10 13.44 34.64
CA GLY A 434 25.41 13.85 34.19
C GLY A 434 25.54 15.34 33.91
N ALA A 435 26.79 15.79 33.91
CA ALA A 435 27.14 17.18 33.72
C ALA A 435 27.45 17.44 32.24
N VAL A 436 26.90 18.53 31.70
CA VAL A 436 27.19 19.03 30.36
C VAL A 436 27.71 20.45 30.42
N ASP A 437 28.51 20.85 29.44
CA ASP A 437 28.86 22.26 29.26
C ASP A 437 27.72 23.07 28.59
N LYS A 438 27.92 24.38 28.43
CA LYS A 438 26.97 25.29 27.75
C LYS A 438 26.56 24.90 26.34
N LYS A 439 27.36 24.10 25.63
CA LYS A 439 27.04 23.64 24.26
C LYS A 439 26.43 22.24 24.27
N GLY A 440 26.08 21.70 25.44
CA GLY A 440 25.52 20.36 25.57
C GLY A 440 26.55 19.25 25.40
N TYR A 441 27.85 19.55 25.55
CA TYR A 441 28.89 18.52 25.51
C TYR A 441 28.87 17.71 26.80
N PHE A 442 28.74 16.39 26.70
CA PHE A 442 28.92 15.46 27.83
C PHE A 442 30.38 15.01 27.91
N PRO A 443 31.24 15.65 28.74
CA PRO A 443 32.59 15.15 28.93
C PRO A 443 32.56 13.76 29.57
N THR A 444 31.82 13.58 30.65
CA THR A 444 31.71 12.28 31.32
C THR A 444 30.24 11.94 31.53
N HIS A 445 29.86 10.78 31.02
CA HIS A 445 28.50 10.24 31.16
C HIS A 445 28.53 9.01 32.08
N ASN A 446 27.38 8.64 32.62
CA ASN A 446 27.23 7.42 33.42
C ASN A 446 27.87 6.19 32.74
N GLN A 447 28.41 5.27 33.54
CA GLN A 447 29.17 4.10 33.08
C GLN A 447 28.39 3.26 32.04
N ARG A 448 27.08 3.07 32.25
CA ARG A 448 26.23 2.32 31.31
C ARG A 448 26.11 2.95 29.91
N PHE A 449 26.43 4.24 29.79
CA PHE A 449 26.46 4.99 28.53
C PHE A 449 27.88 5.42 28.15
N SER A 450 28.90 4.80 28.74
CA SER A 450 30.32 5.04 28.47
C SER A 450 31.05 3.74 28.09
N GLN A 451 30.32 2.79 27.49
CA GLN A 451 30.86 1.51 27.05
C GLN A 451 31.85 1.67 25.90
N ALA A 452 32.84 0.78 25.75
CA ALA A 452 33.79 0.83 24.64
C ALA A 452 33.09 0.81 23.27
N LEU A 453 33.60 1.57 22.31
CA LEU A 453 33.06 1.61 20.94
C LEU A 453 33.26 0.26 20.26
N THR A 454 32.20 -0.24 19.63
CA THR A 454 32.17 -1.54 18.94
C THR A 454 32.40 -1.40 17.43
N GLY A 455 32.25 -0.20 16.88
CA GLY A 455 32.29 0.07 15.43
C GLY A 455 30.96 -0.15 14.72
N ARG A 456 29.92 -0.57 15.45
CA ARG A 456 28.54 -0.74 14.95
C ARG A 456 27.66 0.40 15.45
N ILE A 457 27.15 1.21 14.52
CA ILE A 457 26.43 2.45 14.81
C ILE A 457 25.17 2.21 15.65
N ASP A 458 24.42 1.15 15.34
CA ASP A 458 23.20 0.74 16.04
C ASP A 458 23.41 0.43 17.52
N ILE A 459 24.60 -0.09 17.87
CA ILE A 459 24.98 -0.39 19.26
C ILE A 459 25.58 0.83 19.95
N ASP A 460 26.51 1.51 19.26
CA ASP A 460 27.32 2.59 19.83
C ASP A 460 26.46 3.83 20.15
N ILE A 461 25.42 4.11 19.36
CA ILE A 461 24.49 5.25 19.60
C ILE A 461 23.68 5.10 20.90
N VAL A 462 23.46 3.86 21.34
CA VAL A 462 22.71 3.55 22.56
C VAL A 462 23.64 3.50 23.77
N HIS A 463 24.76 2.79 23.68
CA HIS A 463 25.60 2.41 24.83
C HIS A 463 26.84 3.30 25.03
N ASN A 464 27.18 4.19 24.09
CA ASN A 464 28.28 5.13 24.23
C ASN A 464 27.85 6.57 23.86
N ARG A 465 27.38 7.30 24.88
CA ARG A 465 26.89 8.69 24.80
C ARG A 465 27.85 9.72 25.42
N THR A 466 28.96 9.28 26.02
CA THR A 466 30.04 10.18 26.48
C THR A 466 30.79 10.81 25.31
N LYS A 467 31.50 11.92 25.58
CA LYS A 467 32.32 12.68 24.63
C LYS A 467 31.53 13.18 23.42
N ARG A 468 30.22 13.36 23.57
CA ARG A 468 29.30 13.74 22.49
C ARG A 468 28.71 15.11 22.76
N LEU A 469 28.52 15.88 21.69
CA LEU A 469 27.77 17.12 21.69
C LEU A 469 26.29 16.80 21.47
N PHE A 470 25.42 17.18 22.41
CA PHE A 470 23.96 17.12 22.25
C PHE A 470 23.46 18.51 21.91
N ASN A 471 23.59 18.83 20.62
CA ASN A 471 23.27 20.13 20.04
C ASN A 471 21.83 20.23 19.50
N ASP A 472 20.96 19.29 19.88
CA ASP A 472 19.53 19.39 19.65
C ASP A 472 18.89 20.47 20.56
N PRO A 473 17.69 20.97 20.22
CA PRO A 473 17.01 22.01 21.01
C PRO A 473 16.86 21.67 22.50
N THR A 474 16.62 20.41 22.86
CA THR A 474 16.50 19.97 24.26
C THR A 474 17.85 19.97 24.96
N GLY A 475 18.89 19.41 24.31
CA GLY A 475 20.23 19.26 24.85
C GLY A 475 20.98 20.58 25.09
N ILE A 476 20.90 21.54 24.16
CA ILE A 476 21.56 22.84 24.31
C ILE A 476 20.95 23.63 25.47
N ARG A 477 19.62 23.62 25.58
CA ARG A 477 18.91 24.38 26.61
C ARG A 477 19.30 23.93 28.01
N CYS A 478 19.44 22.62 28.22
CA CYS A 478 19.88 22.05 29.49
C CYS A 478 21.27 22.51 29.96
N GLY A 479 22.20 22.76 29.05
CA GLY A 479 23.53 23.28 29.38
C GLY A 479 23.61 24.81 29.42
N GLY A 480 22.76 25.49 28.66
CA GLY A 480 22.85 26.92 28.41
C GLY A 480 22.04 27.82 29.35
N HIS A 481 21.01 27.29 30.01
CA HIS A 481 20.14 28.10 30.88
C HIS A 481 20.81 28.46 32.22
N ILE A 482 20.37 29.56 32.84
CA ILE A 482 20.79 29.98 34.20
C ILE A 482 19.60 30.05 35.18
N GLU A 483 18.43 29.58 34.75
CA GLU A 483 17.22 29.48 35.56
C GLU A 483 17.41 28.48 36.73
N PRO A 484 16.66 28.63 37.85
CA PRO A 484 16.77 27.73 39.01
C PRO A 484 16.54 26.25 38.66
N VAL A 485 15.65 26.00 37.71
CA VAL A 485 15.39 24.68 37.13
C VAL A 485 14.88 24.85 35.70
N LEU A 486 15.21 23.88 34.85
CA LEU A 486 14.55 23.64 33.58
C LEU A 486 14.15 22.16 33.55
N LEU A 487 12.86 21.89 33.53
CA LEU A 487 12.31 20.53 33.40
C LEU A 487 11.59 20.40 32.05
N GLN A 488 12.22 19.70 31.12
CA GLN A 488 11.67 19.45 29.77
C GLN A 488 11.05 18.06 29.72
N THR A 489 9.89 17.94 29.08
CA THR A 489 9.24 16.65 28.82
C THR A 489 9.24 16.39 27.33
N TYR A 490 9.80 15.26 26.91
CA TYR A 490 9.84 14.90 25.49
C TYR A 490 9.67 13.40 25.30
N LYS A 491 9.25 13.02 24.10
CA LYS A 491 9.14 11.62 23.68
C LYS A 491 10.42 11.21 22.96
N ARG A 492 11.08 10.14 23.42
CA ARG A 492 12.25 9.58 22.76
C ARG A 492 11.84 8.88 21.46
N ASP A 493 12.82 8.63 20.59
CA ASP A 493 12.66 7.77 19.40
C ASP A 493 12.11 6.37 19.73
N THR A 494 12.28 5.92 20.98
CA THR A 494 11.75 4.66 21.50
C THR A 494 10.26 4.70 21.87
N GLY A 495 9.60 5.86 21.79
CA GLY A 495 8.21 6.07 22.20
C GLY A 495 8.03 6.28 23.71
N GLU A 496 9.09 6.24 24.51
CA GLU A 496 9.02 6.55 25.95
C GLU A 496 8.98 8.05 26.19
N VAL A 497 8.05 8.51 27.02
CA VAL A 497 8.01 9.90 27.50
C VAL A 497 8.96 10.06 28.68
N MET A 498 9.83 11.06 28.58
CA MET A 498 10.93 11.30 29.51
C MET A 498 10.87 12.73 30.03
N HIS A 499 11.16 12.86 31.31
CA HIS A 499 11.48 14.12 31.96
C HIS A 499 13.00 14.31 31.97
N ASP A 500 13.44 15.53 31.69
CA ASP A 500 14.84 15.93 31.65
C ASP A 500 14.99 17.22 32.44
N LEU A 501 15.42 17.05 33.69
CA LEU A 501 15.62 18.12 34.63
C LEU A 501 17.05 18.60 34.56
N SER A 502 17.25 19.90 34.46
CA SER A 502 18.57 20.53 34.47
C SER A 502 18.64 21.70 35.43
N VAL A 503 19.81 21.83 36.07
CA VAL A 503 20.19 22.95 36.93
C VAL A 503 21.58 23.46 36.56
N PRO A 504 21.85 24.76 36.68
CA PRO A 504 23.13 25.33 36.28
C PRO A 504 24.29 24.95 37.22
N ILE A 505 25.43 24.64 36.63
CA ILE A 505 26.72 24.42 37.29
C ILE A 505 27.53 25.71 37.18
N PHE A 506 27.87 26.28 38.34
CA PHE A 506 28.75 27.43 38.43
C PHE A 506 30.13 27.03 38.96
N VAL A 507 31.17 27.57 38.34
CA VAL A 507 32.56 27.45 38.78
C VAL A 507 33.06 28.86 39.05
N ASN A 508 33.39 29.17 40.31
CA ASN A 508 33.76 30.53 40.74
C ASN A 508 32.77 31.62 40.27
N LYS A 509 31.46 31.40 40.47
CA LYS A 509 30.35 32.28 40.03
C LYS A 509 30.20 32.45 38.51
N LYS A 510 31.03 31.81 37.69
CA LYS A 510 30.88 31.77 36.23
C LYS A 510 30.11 30.51 35.83
N HIS A 511 29.06 30.67 35.02
CA HIS A 511 28.29 29.55 34.49
C HIS A 511 29.20 28.69 33.60
N TRP A 512 29.31 27.39 33.87
CA TRP A 512 30.07 26.43 33.05
C TRP A 512 29.17 25.61 32.14
N GLY A 513 28.04 25.16 32.66
CA GLY A 513 27.06 24.33 31.96
C GLY A 513 25.97 23.85 32.91
N GLY A 514 25.33 22.71 32.64
CA GLY A 514 24.21 22.21 33.44
C GLY A 514 24.40 20.78 33.94
N PHE A 515 23.87 20.47 35.12
CA PHE A 515 23.71 19.09 35.58
C PHE A 515 22.34 18.59 35.19
N ARG A 516 22.29 17.54 34.36
CA ARG A 516 21.08 16.97 33.78
C ARG A 516 20.73 15.68 34.47
N VAL A 517 19.45 15.46 34.72
CA VAL A 517 18.90 14.20 35.23
C VAL A 517 17.68 13.83 34.39
N GLY A 518 17.83 12.75 33.61
CA GLY A 518 16.73 12.19 32.83
C GLY A 518 16.06 11.06 33.59
N PHE A 519 14.74 11.10 33.71
CA PHE A 519 13.95 10.09 34.42
C PHE A 519 12.61 9.84 33.74
N LYS A 520 12.03 8.67 34.01
CA LYS A 520 10.73 8.30 33.43
C LYS A 520 9.65 9.26 33.90
N ALA A 521 8.88 9.81 32.97
CA ALA A 521 7.68 10.55 33.30
C ALA A 521 6.59 9.55 33.73
N LYS A 522 6.12 9.63 34.96
CA LYS A 522 5.07 8.76 35.54
C LYS A 522 3.87 9.58 35.96
#